data_AF-A0A917JNV6-F1
#
_entry.id   AF-A0A917JNV6-F1
#
_cell.length_a   1.000
_cell.length_b   1.000
_cell.length_c   1.000
_cell.angle_alpha   90.00
_cell.angle_beta   90.00
_cell.angle_gamma   90.00
#
_symmetry.space_group_name_H-M   'P 1'
#
loop_
_entity.id
_entity.type
_entity.pdbx_description
1 polymer ?
#
loop_
_entity_poly.entity_id
_entity_poly.type
_entity_poly.pdbx_seq_one_letter_code
_entity_poly.pdbx_strand_id
1 'polypeptide(L)'
;MKKIGIMILYAVMFFLGQASFAGTGNLFEVTSSGTPATLDIILCLNGRGPLSCQNYTVTRRTLSIRTIAPNHIYPAVGIKVKTPGFSLTGCTFIANGFCIFSASNTSFATVTVTSLETEATLTEINPPSGSAAGGTGVILTGTGLSGTTGVTFGGTAAIGVNVVNSTTVTAVTPAHAAGVVDVVITTTNGDSTLANGYTYLPTAVGQSSNGGTIACLGAVIPNLNLIASIADNSTGIQWGGNGVITNAQSTTNGAANTTTIIATVGNNGGIPYAAQLCNNFEVDSRGNTPCQAGNICYNDWFLPAKDQLNCLFINKDLIGGFSMGDYWSSTEFFPEGSEFNAWSQSFNNGSVGGNSKNDTWRVRCVRAFTP
;
A
#
# COMPACT_ATOMS: atom_id res chain seq x y z
N MET A 1 -106.17 -5.06 56.34
CA MET A 1 -106.97 -6.25 55.98
C MET A 1 -106.47 -6.81 54.65
N LYS A 2 -106.18 -8.13 54.63
CA LYS A 2 -106.20 -9.08 53.48
C LYS A 2 -105.11 -9.07 52.38
N LYS A 3 -104.44 -10.25 52.30
CA LYS A 3 -103.92 -11.07 51.17
C LYS A 3 -102.66 -10.56 50.42
N ILE A 4 -101.50 -11.24 50.50
CA ILE A 4 -101.04 -12.51 49.85
C ILE A 4 -100.93 -12.41 48.32
N GLY A 5 -99.72 -12.61 47.77
CA GLY A 5 -99.51 -12.98 46.36
C GLY A 5 -98.11 -12.70 45.78
N ILE A 6 -97.29 -13.75 45.69
CA ILE A 6 -95.88 -13.88 45.22
C ILE A 6 -95.67 -13.58 43.72
N MET A 7 -94.50 -13.01 43.32
CA MET A 7 -93.72 -13.54 42.18
C MET A 7 -92.24 -13.10 42.17
N ILE A 8 -91.38 -14.08 41.90
CA ILE A 8 -89.91 -14.10 41.87
C ILE A 8 -89.38 -13.49 40.56
N LEU A 9 -88.25 -12.75 40.58
CA LEU A 9 -87.42 -12.56 39.39
C LEU A 9 -85.92 -12.45 39.73
N TYR A 10 -85.12 -13.09 38.87
CA TYR A 10 -83.72 -13.49 38.99
C TYR A 10 -82.69 -12.33 39.01
N ALA A 11 -81.57 -12.60 39.67
CA ALA A 11 -80.35 -11.81 39.69
C ALA A 11 -79.50 -12.00 38.41
N VAL A 12 -78.87 -10.93 37.91
CA VAL A 12 -77.63 -11.00 37.12
C VAL A 12 -76.75 -9.79 37.47
N MET A 13 -75.60 -10.05 38.11
CA MET A 13 -74.49 -9.11 38.29
C MET A 13 -73.78 -8.89 36.95
N PHE A 14 -73.51 -7.64 36.59
CA PHE A 14 -72.62 -7.29 35.48
C PHE A 14 -71.35 -6.64 36.04
N PHE A 15 -70.23 -7.39 36.01
CA PHE A 15 -68.89 -6.87 36.26
C PHE A 15 -68.41 -6.15 34.98
N LEU A 16 -68.22 -4.83 35.05
CA LEU A 16 -67.50 -4.08 34.02
C LEU A 16 -66.01 -4.03 34.40
N GLY A 17 -65.26 -5.01 33.90
CA GLY A 17 -63.79 -4.98 33.91
C GLY A 17 -63.27 -3.99 32.88
N GLN A 18 -62.51 -2.99 33.33
CA GLN A 18 -61.77 -2.07 32.48
C GLN A 18 -60.52 -2.80 31.97
N ALA A 19 -60.46 -3.06 30.66
CA ALA A 19 -59.22 -3.46 29.98
C ALA A 19 -58.73 -2.28 29.13
N SER A 20 -57.97 -1.38 29.74
CA SER A 20 -57.19 -0.38 29.01
C SER A 20 -55.92 -1.06 28.48
N PHE A 21 -55.90 -1.42 27.20
CA PHE A 21 -54.67 -1.84 26.52
C PHE A 21 -53.77 -0.61 26.34
N ALA A 22 -52.66 -0.56 27.06
CA ALA A 22 -51.58 0.39 26.81
C ALA A 22 -50.89 0.03 25.49
N GLY A 23 -50.80 1.01 24.58
CA GLY A 23 -50.11 0.83 23.29
C GLY A 23 -48.63 0.52 23.45
N THR A 24 -47.99 0.10 22.35
CA THR A 24 -46.54 -0.16 22.26
C THR A 24 -45.74 1.14 22.36
N GLY A 25 -45.64 1.70 23.57
CA GLY A 25 -44.71 2.79 23.87
C GLY A 25 -43.27 2.29 23.93
N ASN A 26 -42.32 3.15 23.57
CA ASN A 26 -40.90 2.87 23.86
C ASN A 26 -40.74 2.70 25.38
N LEU A 27 -39.90 1.78 25.85
CA LEU A 27 -39.63 1.59 27.29
C LEU A 27 -38.40 2.38 27.72
N PHE A 28 -37.50 2.65 26.77
CA PHE A 28 -36.23 3.33 26.98
C PHE A 28 -36.02 4.44 25.95
N GLU A 29 -35.27 5.44 26.38
CA GLU A 29 -34.59 6.37 25.50
C GLU A 29 -33.09 6.03 25.49
N VAL A 30 -32.55 5.84 24.29
CA VAL A 30 -31.18 5.40 24.08
C VAL A 30 -30.50 6.40 23.15
N THR A 31 -29.39 6.96 23.61
CA THR A 31 -28.49 7.76 22.77
C THR A 31 -27.10 7.13 22.78
N SER A 32 -26.34 7.27 21.70
CA SER A 32 -25.01 6.67 21.56
C SER A 32 -23.95 7.70 21.14
N SER A 33 -22.82 7.70 21.82
CA SER A 33 -21.66 8.58 21.59
C SER A 33 -20.34 7.78 21.59
N GLY A 34 -19.21 8.44 21.33
CA GLY A 34 -17.89 7.80 21.28
C GLY A 34 -17.58 7.08 19.95
N THR A 35 -16.80 6.00 20.02
CA THR A 35 -16.30 5.24 18.86
C THR A 35 -17.43 4.70 17.99
N PRO A 36 -17.40 4.89 16.66
CA PRO A 36 -18.39 4.32 15.75
C PRO A 36 -18.43 2.78 15.78
N ALA A 37 -19.64 2.22 15.83
CA ALA A 37 -19.91 0.78 15.69
C ALA A 37 -21.41 0.57 15.46
N THR A 38 -21.80 -0.18 14.43
CA THR A 38 -23.19 -0.58 14.23
C THR A 38 -23.48 -1.81 15.08
N LEU A 39 -24.29 -1.63 16.13
CA LEU A 39 -24.53 -2.63 17.16
C LEU A 39 -26.02 -2.87 17.34
N ASP A 40 -26.43 -4.12 17.31
CA ASP A 40 -27.76 -4.55 17.73
C ASP A 40 -27.72 -4.89 19.21
N ILE A 41 -28.61 -4.30 19.99
CA ILE A 41 -28.75 -4.53 21.42
C ILE A 41 -30.20 -4.85 21.78
N ILE A 42 -30.39 -5.45 22.95
CA ILE A 42 -31.70 -5.63 23.57
C ILE A 42 -31.67 -5.10 24.99
N LEU A 43 -32.68 -4.30 25.36
CA LEU A 43 -32.88 -3.73 26.69
C LEU A 43 -34.18 -4.26 27.29
N CYS A 44 -34.18 -4.61 28.57
CA CYS A 44 -35.32 -5.16 29.29
C CYS A 44 -35.47 -4.55 30.69
N LEU A 45 -36.67 -4.11 31.10
CA LEU A 45 -36.85 -3.35 32.36
C LEU A 45 -36.40 -4.08 33.63
N ASN A 46 -36.49 -5.42 33.67
CA ASN A 46 -36.12 -6.23 34.84
C ASN A 46 -35.13 -7.37 34.50
N GLY A 47 -34.52 -7.35 33.32
CA GLY A 47 -33.58 -8.39 32.87
C GLY A 47 -34.12 -9.83 32.88
N ARG A 48 -35.45 -10.03 32.97
CA ARG A 48 -36.09 -11.32 33.29
C ARG A 48 -37.09 -11.87 32.26
N GLY A 49 -37.20 -11.29 31.06
CA GLY A 49 -37.97 -11.93 30.00
C GLY A 49 -38.53 -11.00 28.91
N PRO A 50 -39.04 -11.58 27.81
CA PRO A 50 -39.32 -10.91 26.55
C PRO A 50 -40.42 -9.84 26.63
N LEU A 51 -41.36 -9.96 27.56
CA LEU A 51 -42.49 -9.04 27.71
C LEU A 51 -42.08 -7.60 28.10
N SER A 52 -40.84 -7.41 28.55
CA SER A 52 -40.30 -6.11 28.94
C SER A 52 -39.14 -5.64 28.07
N CYS A 53 -38.89 -6.32 26.94
CA CYS A 53 -37.70 -6.13 26.14
C CYS A 53 -37.96 -5.37 24.84
N GLN A 54 -37.02 -4.51 24.44
CA GLN A 54 -37.00 -3.80 23.16
C GLN A 54 -35.63 -3.92 22.50
N ASN A 55 -35.62 -4.08 21.18
CA ASN A 55 -34.39 -4.12 20.38
C ASN A 55 -34.04 -2.72 19.89
N TYR A 56 -32.75 -2.43 19.83
CA TYR A 56 -32.23 -1.16 19.32
C TYR A 56 -31.03 -1.45 18.43
N THR A 57 -30.88 -0.63 17.38
CA THR A 57 -29.63 -0.53 16.62
C THR A 57 -28.99 0.81 16.97
N VAL A 58 -27.76 0.78 17.45
CA VAL A 58 -26.99 1.96 17.84
C VAL A 58 -25.73 2.07 16.97
N THR A 59 -25.22 3.27 16.78
CA THR A 59 -24.10 3.53 15.85
C THR A 59 -22.79 3.87 16.54
N ARG A 60 -22.76 3.90 17.88
CA ARG A 60 -21.56 4.19 18.67
C ARG A 60 -21.52 3.39 19.97
N ARG A 61 -20.32 3.27 20.55
CA ARG A 61 -19.99 2.34 21.65
C ARG A 61 -20.34 2.82 23.06
N THR A 62 -20.55 4.11 23.29
CA THR A 62 -20.95 4.64 24.62
C THR A 62 -22.45 4.91 24.62
N LEU A 63 -23.20 4.14 25.39
CA LEU A 63 -24.67 4.22 25.44
C LEU A 63 -25.10 5.02 26.67
N SER A 64 -25.94 6.03 26.45
CA SER A 64 -26.65 6.74 27.52
C SER A 64 -28.12 6.34 27.46
N ILE A 65 -28.55 5.63 28.50
CA ILE A 65 -29.85 4.96 28.56
C ILE A 65 -30.65 5.49 29.75
N ARG A 66 -31.90 5.86 29.52
CA ARG A 66 -32.87 6.14 30.59
C ARG A 66 -34.18 5.42 30.33
N THR A 67 -34.95 5.15 31.38
CA THR A 67 -36.31 4.60 31.21
C THR A 67 -37.28 5.74 30.95
N ILE A 68 -38.42 5.49 30.29
CA ILE A 68 -39.44 6.52 30.11
C ILE A 68 -40.54 6.50 31.19
N ALA A 69 -40.50 5.50 32.08
CA ALA A 69 -41.53 5.33 33.12
C ALA A 69 -41.42 6.46 34.15
N PRO A 70 -42.47 7.30 34.31
CA PRO A 70 -42.39 8.47 35.17
C PRO A 70 -42.23 8.08 36.64
N ASN A 71 -41.33 8.76 37.34
CA ASN A 71 -41.11 8.65 38.78
C ASN A 71 -40.82 7.23 39.27
N HIS A 72 -40.14 6.43 38.46
CA HIS A 72 -39.74 5.08 38.83
C HIS A 72 -38.27 4.81 38.55
N ILE A 73 -37.61 4.11 39.47
CA ILE A 73 -36.24 3.64 39.33
C ILE A 73 -36.29 2.13 39.16
N TYR A 74 -35.80 1.63 38.04
CA TYR A 74 -35.62 0.20 37.80
C TYR A 74 -34.19 -0.19 38.21
N PRO A 75 -34.01 -0.93 39.32
CA PRO A 75 -32.67 -1.27 39.81
C PRO A 75 -31.96 -2.34 38.97
N ALA A 76 -32.67 -3.02 38.07
CA ALA A 76 -32.19 -4.18 37.34
C ALA A 76 -32.61 -4.16 35.86
N VAL A 77 -32.41 -3.02 35.18
CA VAL A 77 -32.52 -2.98 33.72
C VAL A 77 -31.44 -3.89 33.15
N GLY A 78 -31.84 -4.86 32.34
CA GLY A 78 -30.92 -5.76 31.65
C GLY A 78 -30.62 -5.26 30.24
N ILE A 79 -29.34 -5.20 29.88
CA ILE A 79 -28.86 -5.00 28.51
C ILE A 79 -28.12 -6.25 28.03
N LYS A 80 -28.25 -6.57 26.74
CA LYS A 80 -27.41 -7.56 26.06
C LYS A 80 -27.06 -7.06 24.66
N VAL A 81 -25.79 -7.13 24.29
CA VAL A 81 -25.34 -6.90 22.91
C VAL A 81 -25.57 -8.18 22.11
N LYS A 82 -26.24 -8.05 20.95
CA LYS A 82 -26.54 -9.15 20.03
C LYS A 82 -25.48 -9.28 18.95
N THR A 83 -24.84 -8.18 18.58
CA THR A 83 -23.70 -8.20 17.66
C THR A 83 -22.56 -9.05 18.26
N PRO A 84 -22.11 -10.12 17.57
CA PRO A 84 -20.98 -10.94 18.03
C PRO A 84 -19.70 -10.12 18.17
N GLY A 85 -18.76 -10.58 19.02
CA GLY A 85 -17.45 -9.93 19.17
C GLY A 85 -17.46 -8.68 20.05
N PHE A 86 -18.48 -8.48 20.89
CA PHE A 86 -18.58 -7.37 21.83
C PHE A 86 -18.98 -7.82 23.23
N SER A 87 -18.52 -7.07 24.24
CA SER A 87 -18.88 -7.19 25.65
C SER A 87 -19.35 -5.85 26.20
N LEU A 88 -19.93 -5.86 27.39
CA LEU A 88 -20.48 -4.68 28.06
C LEU A 88 -19.68 -4.37 29.33
N THR A 89 -19.51 -3.09 29.62
CA THR A 89 -18.89 -2.56 30.84
C THR A 89 -19.76 -1.44 31.43
N GLY A 90 -19.65 -1.19 32.74
CA GLY A 90 -20.54 -0.26 33.46
C GLY A 90 -21.83 -0.89 33.98
N CYS A 91 -21.92 -2.21 33.98
CA CYS A 91 -23.05 -3.00 34.48
C CYS A 91 -22.53 -4.35 35.03
N THR A 92 -23.40 -5.10 35.72
CA THR A 92 -23.02 -6.39 36.34
C THR A 92 -23.64 -7.54 35.55
N PHE A 93 -22.87 -8.50 35.07
CA PHE A 93 -23.42 -9.67 34.39
C PHE A 93 -24.11 -10.63 35.37
N ILE A 94 -25.26 -11.16 34.95
CA ILE A 94 -26.01 -12.19 35.66
C ILE A 94 -26.11 -13.48 34.84
N ALA A 95 -26.44 -14.60 35.50
CA ALA A 95 -26.38 -15.95 34.94
C ALA A 95 -27.20 -16.17 33.64
N ASN A 96 -28.20 -15.33 33.38
CA ASN A 96 -29.00 -15.40 32.15
C ASN A 96 -28.39 -14.63 30.95
N GLY A 97 -27.17 -14.11 31.10
CA GLY A 97 -26.42 -13.42 30.04
C GLY A 97 -26.81 -11.97 29.81
N PHE A 98 -27.68 -11.38 30.64
CA PHE A 98 -27.87 -9.93 30.69
C PHE A 98 -26.83 -9.27 31.58
N CYS A 99 -26.45 -8.04 31.23
CA CYS A 99 -25.72 -7.13 32.10
C CYS A 99 -26.71 -6.16 32.74
N ILE A 100 -26.77 -6.10 34.06
CA ILE A 100 -27.77 -5.33 34.82
C ILE A 100 -27.21 -4.00 35.33
N PHE A 101 -28.03 -2.95 35.26
CA PHE A 101 -27.76 -1.61 35.77
C PHE A 101 -29.04 -0.94 36.28
N SER A 102 -28.89 0.15 37.04
CA SER A 102 -30.01 0.95 37.53
C SER A 102 -30.31 2.10 36.56
N ALA A 103 -31.59 2.36 36.25
CA ALA A 103 -32.00 3.50 35.43
C ALA A 103 -33.36 4.08 35.87
N SER A 104 -33.57 5.37 35.64
CA SER A 104 -34.82 6.09 35.92
C SER A 104 -35.18 7.04 34.77
N ASN A 105 -36.31 7.73 34.86
CA ASN A 105 -36.69 8.77 33.91
C ASN A 105 -35.94 10.09 34.08
N THR A 106 -35.25 10.29 35.20
CA THR A 106 -34.60 11.56 35.54
C THR A 106 -33.10 11.56 35.28
N SER A 107 -32.47 10.38 35.14
CA SER A 107 -31.01 10.24 35.03
C SER A 107 -30.63 9.19 34.00
N PHE A 108 -29.63 9.51 33.16
CA PHE A 108 -29.05 8.55 32.22
C PHE A 108 -28.04 7.64 32.91
N ALA A 109 -28.17 6.34 32.66
CA ALA A 109 -27.14 5.35 32.95
C ALA A 109 -26.20 5.20 31.75
N THR A 110 -24.91 5.08 32.02
CA THR A 110 -23.89 4.89 30.98
C THR A 110 -23.43 3.44 30.95
N VAL A 111 -23.58 2.80 29.79
CA VAL A 111 -23.04 1.47 29.50
C VAL A 111 -22.12 1.57 28.30
N THR A 112 -20.92 1.01 28.40
CA THR A 112 -19.95 1.05 27.29
C THR A 112 -19.79 -0.33 26.68
N VAL A 113 -19.85 -0.40 25.35
CA VAL A 113 -19.61 -1.60 24.57
C VAL A 113 -18.13 -1.68 24.20
N THR A 114 -17.48 -2.77 24.57
CA THR A 114 -16.07 -3.04 24.24
C THR A 114 -15.98 -4.19 23.24
N SER A 115 -15.04 -4.12 22.30
CA SER A 115 -14.78 -5.25 21.39
C SER A 115 -14.11 -6.40 22.15
N LEU A 116 -14.49 -7.62 21.80
CA LEU A 116 -13.89 -8.88 22.25
C LEU A 116 -12.90 -9.44 21.21
N GLU A 117 -12.72 -8.77 20.07
CA GLU A 117 -11.68 -9.15 19.12
C GLU A 117 -10.30 -8.98 19.77
N THR A 118 -9.48 -10.00 19.61
CA THR A 118 -8.07 -10.01 20.03
C THR A 118 -7.34 -8.86 19.34
N GLU A 119 -6.56 -8.11 20.11
CA GLU A 119 -5.65 -7.11 19.54
C GLU A 119 -4.82 -7.75 18.41
N ALA A 120 -4.48 -6.93 17.42
CA ALA A 120 -3.69 -7.41 16.30
C ALA A 120 -2.33 -7.90 16.80
N THR A 121 -1.91 -9.06 16.32
CA THR A 121 -0.54 -9.56 16.55
C THR A 121 0.12 -9.75 15.20
N LEU A 122 1.15 -8.95 14.91
CA LEU A 122 2.00 -9.13 13.73
C LEU A 122 3.16 -10.06 14.10
N THR A 123 3.26 -11.20 13.43
CA THR A 123 4.23 -12.25 13.80
C THR A 123 5.35 -12.41 12.78
N GLU A 124 5.09 -12.12 11.51
CA GLU A 124 6.06 -12.36 10.44
C GLU A 124 5.86 -11.41 9.26
N ILE A 125 6.96 -11.15 8.54
CA ILE A 125 6.99 -10.47 7.25
C ILE A 125 7.85 -11.27 6.27
N ASN A 126 7.38 -11.43 5.03
CA ASN A 126 8.11 -12.11 3.97
C ASN A 126 8.03 -11.35 2.63
N PRO A 127 9.16 -11.06 1.96
CA PRO A 127 10.53 -11.21 2.43
C PRO A 127 10.86 -10.25 3.61
N PRO A 128 11.83 -10.60 4.49
CA PRO A 128 12.22 -9.75 5.62
C PRO A 128 13.23 -8.64 5.25
N SER A 129 13.57 -8.51 3.97
CA SER A 129 14.48 -7.48 3.47
C SER A 129 14.19 -7.10 2.02
N GLY A 130 14.72 -5.96 1.59
CA GLY A 130 14.59 -5.46 0.22
C GLY A 130 15.29 -4.12 0.03
N SER A 131 15.15 -3.52 -1.15
CA SER A 131 15.89 -2.31 -1.53
C SER A 131 15.50 -1.08 -0.70
N ALA A 132 16.49 -0.26 -0.30
CA ALA A 132 16.29 1.08 0.27
C ALA A 132 15.42 2.00 -0.61
N ALA A 133 15.38 1.76 -1.93
CA ALA A 133 14.51 2.50 -2.84
C ALA A 133 13.00 2.14 -2.68
N GLY A 134 12.67 1.14 -1.87
CA GLY A 134 11.32 0.62 -1.71
C GLY A 134 10.86 -0.26 -2.88
N GLY A 135 9.55 -0.42 -3.03
CA GLY A 135 8.94 -1.18 -4.13
C GLY A 135 8.92 -2.70 -3.92
N THR A 136 9.40 -3.20 -2.79
CA THR A 136 9.37 -4.64 -2.50
C THR A 136 7.97 -5.02 -2.02
N GLY A 137 7.31 -5.91 -2.76
CA GLY A 137 6.04 -6.51 -2.31
C GLY A 137 6.28 -7.46 -1.14
N VAL A 138 5.53 -7.28 -0.05
CA VAL A 138 5.66 -8.05 1.19
C VAL A 138 4.32 -8.64 1.61
N ILE A 139 4.40 -9.80 2.27
CA ILE A 139 3.30 -10.49 2.94
C ILE A 139 3.53 -10.37 4.44
N LEU A 140 2.53 -9.82 5.14
CA LEU A 140 2.47 -9.67 6.58
C LEU A 140 1.54 -10.74 7.15
N THR A 141 2.03 -11.53 8.10
CA THR A 141 1.29 -12.63 8.73
C THR A 141 1.07 -12.34 10.21
N GLY A 142 -0.12 -12.65 10.72
CA GLY A 142 -0.50 -12.37 12.09
C GLY A 142 -1.89 -12.87 12.48
N THR A 143 -2.49 -12.25 13.50
CA THR A 143 -3.90 -12.43 13.87
C THR A 143 -4.59 -11.08 14.08
N GLY A 144 -5.92 -11.04 13.96
CA GLY A 144 -6.69 -9.79 14.16
C GLY A 144 -6.52 -8.75 13.06
N LEU A 145 -6.05 -9.14 11.87
CA LEU A 145 -5.64 -8.19 10.81
C LEU A 145 -6.77 -7.69 9.91
N SER A 146 -8.01 -8.18 10.09
CA SER A 146 -9.17 -7.80 9.25
C SER A 146 -9.49 -6.31 9.31
N GLY A 147 -9.19 -5.65 10.43
CA GLY A 147 -9.41 -4.21 10.65
C GLY A 147 -8.21 -3.32 10.30
N THR A 148 -7.25 -3.81 9.51
CA THR A 148 -6.04 -3.04 9.16
C THR A 148 -6.40 -1.79 8.35
N THR A 149 -5.90 -0.65 8.82
CA THR A 149 -6.09 0.67 8.20
C THR A 149 -4.80 1.28 7.69
N GLY A 150 -3.64 0.77 8.13
CA GLY A 150 -2.34 1.23 7.67
C GLY A 150 -1.21 0.27 8.03
N VAL A 151 -0.11 0.39 7.29
CA VAL A 151 1.16 -0.28 7.58
C VAL A 151 2.27 0.76 7.45
N THR A 152 3.22 0.77 8.38
CA THR A 152 4.41 1.62 8.31
C THR A 152 5.70 0.82 8.48
N PHE A 153 6.77 1.31 7.86
CA PHE A 153 8.14 0.78 7.94
C PHE A 153 9.03 1.90 8.47
N GLY A 154 9.56 1.76 9.69
CA GLY A 154 10.32 2.83 10.33
C GLY A 154 9.53 4.15 10.44
N GLY A 155 8.21 4.08 10.56
CA GLY A 155 7.30 5.23 10.56
C GLY A 155 6.90 5.77 9.19
N THR A 156 7.48 5.27 8.09
CA THR A 156 7.08 5.66 6.72
C THR A 156 5.94 4.78 6.23
N ALA A 157 4.86 5.40 5.72
CA ALA A 157 3.68 4.66 5.26
C ALA A 157 3.96 3.78 4.04
N ALA A 158 3.46 2.55 4.07
CA ALA A 158 3.54 1.61 2.96
C ALA A 158 2.56 1.96 1.83
N ILE A 159 2.83 1.43 0.64
CA ILE A 159 1.99 1.61 -0.56
C ILE A 159 1.21 0.30 -0.81
N GLY A 160 0.01 0.40 -1.40
CA GLY A 160 -0.73 -0.78 -1.84
C GLY A 160 -1.13 -1.74 -0.72
N VAL A 161 -1.39 -1.22 0.49
CA VAL A 161 -1.86 -2.02 1.61
C VAL A 161 -3.21 -2.66 1.26
N ASN A 162 -3.26 -3.99 1.30
CA ASN A 162 -4.44 -4.77 0.95
C ASN A 162 -4.65 -5.89 1.98
N VAL A 163 -5.82 -5.89 2.60
CA VAL A 163 -6.22 -6.88 3.61
C VAL A 163 -6.76 -8.11 2.90
N VAL A 164 -6.06 -9.24 3.00
CA VAL A 164 -6.47 -10.49 2.36
C VAL A 164 -7.47 -11.23 3.23
N ASN A 165 -7.17 -11.37 4.53
CA ASN A 165 -8.03 -12.00 5.53
C ASN A 165 -7.56 -11.60 6.95
N SER A 166 -8.15 -12.19 7.99
CA SER A 166 -7.82 -11.87 9.40
C SER A 166 -6.40 -12.24 9.84
N THR A 167 -5.64 -12.95 9.01
CA THR A 167 -4.26 -13.40 9.32
C THR A 167 -3.23 -12.93 8.29
N THR A 168 -3.63 -12.23 7.23
CA THR A 168 -2.75 -11.90 6.11
C THR A 168 -3.06 -10.52 5.52
N VAL A 169 -2.02 -9.69 5.40
CA VAL A 169 -2.05 -8.39 4.72
C VAL A 169 -0.89 -8.33 3.73
N THR A 170 -1.12 -7.80 2.54
CA THR A 170 -0.07 -7.51 1.56
C THR A 170 0.19 -6.02 1.49
N ALA A 171 1.45 -5.62 1.31
CA ALA A 171 1.85 -4.23 1.15
C ALA A 171 3.08 -4.11 0.26
N VAL A 172 3.45 -2.88 -0.12
CA VAL A 172 4.68 -2.56 -0.84
C VAL A 172 5.50 -1.60 0.01
N THR A 173 6.78 -1.91 0.20
CA THR A 173 7.66 -1.10 1.03
C THR A 173 7.87 0.29 0.43
N PRO A 174 7.84 1.36 1.24
CA PRO A 174 8.24 2.69 0.79
C PRO A 174 9.75 2.79 0.65
N ALA A 175 10.23 3.89 0.05
CA ALA A 175 11.65 4.22 0.13
C ALA A 175 12.03 4.60 1.58
N HIS A 176 13.18 4.13 2.03
CA HIS A 176 13.70 4.39 3.37
C HIS A 176 15.22 4.26 3.37
N ALA A 177 15.91 4.96 4.27
CA ALA A 177 17.35 4.80 4.45
C ALA A 177 17.70 3.33 4.76
N ALA A 178 18.85 2.87 4.28
CA ALA A 178 19.33 1.53 4.56
C ALA A 178 19.49 1.29 6.07
N GLY A 179 19.09 0.11 6.53
CA GLY A 179 19.07 -0.25 7.95
C GLY A 179 17.87 -1.10 8.33
N VAL A 180 17.91 -1.55 9.59
CA VAL A 180 16.83 -2.32 10.20
C VAL A 180 15.76 -1.36 10.73
N VAL A 181 14.49 -1.70 10.50
CA VAL A 181 13.34 -0.90 10.96
C VAL A 181 12.25 -1.76 11.57
N ASP A 182 11.46 -1.15 12.44
CA ASP A 182 10.22 -1.72 12.93
C ASP A 182 9.14 -1.68 11.84
N VAL A 183 8.28 -2.68 11.83
CA VAL A 183 7.06 -2.72 11.01
C VAL A 183 5.86 -2.61 11.91
N VAL A 184 5.01 -1.61 11.68
CA VAL A 184 3.80 -1.37 12.48
C VAL A 184 2.58 -1.56 11.61
N ILE A 185 1.64 -2.39 12.05
CA ILE A 185 0.31 -2.52 11.46
C ILE A 185 -0.70 -1.81 12.36
N THR A 186 -1.45 -0.87 11.81
CA THR A 186 -2.47 -0.10 12.52
C THR A 186 -3.82 -0.72 12.22
N THR A 187 -4.55 -1.13 13.26
CA THR A 187 -5.89 -1.70 13.10
C THR A 187 -6.92 -0.94 13.93
N THR A 188 -8.20 -1.12 13.61
CA THR A 188 -9.30 -0.56 14.41
C THR A 188 -9.35 -1.09 15.85
N ASN A 189 -8.66 -2.19 16.13
CA ASN A 189 -8.65 -2.87 17.43
C ASN A 189 -7.32 -2.71 18.18
N GLY A 190 -6.38 -1.91 17.66
CA GLY A 190 -5.06 -1.71 18.25
C GLY A 190 -3.93 -1.90 17.24
N ASP A 191 -2.78 -1.33 17.56
CA ASP A 191 -1.58 -1.42 16.73
C ASP A 191 -0.76 -2.65 17.12
N SER A 192 -0.07 -3.25 16.16
CA SER A 192 0.91 -4.30 16.41
C SER A 192 2.25 -3.94 15.78
N THR A 193 3.32 -4.09 16.56
CA THR A 193 4.68 -3.79 16.12
C THR A 193 5.49 -5.07 16.02
N LEU A 194 6.02 -5.35 14.83
CA LEU A 194 7.10 -6.30 14.62
C LEU A 194 8.44 -5.54 14.71
N ALA A 195 9.04 -5.58 15.90
CA ALA A 195 10.30 -4.89 16.17
C ALA A 195 11.44 -5.47 15.30
N ASN A 196 12.25 -4.59 14.71
CA ASN A 196 13.31 -4.96 13.76
C ASN A 196 12.84 -5.90 12.63
N GLY A 197 11.56 -5.81 12.26
CA GLY A 197 10.91 -6.75 11.36
C GLY A 197 11.42 -6.71 9.92
N TYR A 198 11.97 -5.59 9.47
CA TYR A 198 12.41 -5.44 8.08
C TYR A 198 13.78 -4.79 7.94
N THR A 199 14.56 -5.24 6.96
CA THR A 199 15.89 -4.66 6.64
C THR A 199 15.89 -4.03 5.26
N TYR A 200 16.09 -2.71 5.21
CA TYR A 200 16.43 -2.01 3.97
C TYR A 200 17.90 -2.21 3.63
N LEU A 201 18.14 -2.89 2.51
CA LEU A 201 19.47 -3.13 1.96
C LEU A 201 19.97 -1.87 1.25
N PRO A 202 21.27 -1.54 1.38
CA PRO A 202 21.84 -0.41 0.66
C PRO A 202 21.72 -0.60 -0.85
N THR A 203 21.59 0.53 -1.56
CA THR A 203 21.64 0.59 -3.01
C THR A 203 22.97 0.02 -3.50
N ALA A 204 22.91 -0.97 -4.39
CA ALA A 204 24.08 -1.69 -4.90
C ALA A 204 24.00 -1.95 -6.41
N VAL A 205 25.16 -2.06 -7.04
CA VAL A 205 25.28 -2.47 -8.45
C VAL A 205 24.67 -3.87 -8.62
N GLY A 206 23.94 -4.08 -9.71
CA GLY A 206 23.24 -5.33 -10.02
C GLY A 206 21.80 -5.40 -9.51
N GLN A 207 21.35 -4.45 -8.68
CA GLN A 207 19.95 -4.38 -8.25
C GLN A 207 19.04 -3.86 -9.37
N SER A 208 17.83 -4.42 -9.47
CA SER A 208 16.80 -3.89 -10.36
C SER A 208 16.32 -2.52 -9.87
N SER A 209 16.25 -1.55 -10.77
CA SER A 209 15.78 -0.20 -10.47
C SER A 209 15.26 0.49 -11.73
N ASN A 210 14.14 1.20 -11.62
CA ASN A 210 13.55 2.08 -12.62
C ASN A 210 13.64 1.58 -14.09
N GLY A 211 13.20 0.35 -14.34
CA GLY A 211 13.15 -0.26 -15.68
C GLY A 211 14.44 -0.91 -16.15
N GLY A 212 15.48 -0.95 -15.31
CA GLY A 212 16.78 -1.56 -15.64
C GLY A 212 17.49 -2.12 -14.42
N THR A 213 18.82 -2.19 -14.53
CA THR A 213 19.73 -2.67 -13.49
C THR A 213 20.73 -1.57 -13.14
N ILE A 214 20.95 -1.31 -11.85
CA ILE A 214 21.96 -0.35 -11.39
C ILE A 214 23.33 -0.79 -11.89
N ALA A 215 23.92 0.01 -12.75
CA ALA A 215 25.18 -0.27 -13.44
C ALA A 215 26.37 0.46 -12.83
N CYS A 216 26.14 1.67 -12.32
CA CYS A 216 27.18 2.51 -11.73
C CYS A 216 26.66 3.20 -10.48
N LEU A 217 27.51 3.27 -9.46
CA LEU A 217 27.29 4.04 -8.24
C LEU A 217 28.52 4.90 -7.98
N GLY A 218 28.29 6.14 -7.54
CA GLY A 218 29.30 7.21 -7.46
C GLY A 218 30.53 6.95 -6.57
N ALA A 219 30.65 5.76 -5.96
CA ALA A 219 31.81 5.34 -5.18
C ALA A 219 33.09 5.10 -6.03
N VAL A 220 32.97 4.95 -7.35
CA VAL A 220 34.11 4.66 -8.26
C VAL A 220 34.40 5.83 -9.22
N ILE A 221 33.37 6.55 -9.67
CA ILE A 221 33.50 7.80 -10.44
C ILE A 221 32.56 8.82 -9.75
N PRO A 222 33.08 9.93 -9.19
CA PRO A 222 32.25 10.88 -8.44
C PRO A 222 31.04 11.32 -9.25
N ASN A 223 29.87 11.22 -8.64
CA ASN A 223 28.57 11.60 -9.22
C ASN A 223 28.11 10.77 -10.43
N LEU A 224 28.67 9.57 -10.66
CA LEU A 224 28.18 8.67 -11.69
C LEU A 224 27.22 7.62 -11.13
N ASN A 225 25.91 7.86 -11.29
CA ASN A 225 24.86 6.92 -10.94
C ASN A 225 24.08 6.56 -12.21
N LEU A 226 24.26 5.34 -12.69
CA LEU A 226 23.63 4.87 -13.92
C LEU A 226 22.82 3.59 -13.69
N ILE A 227 21.69 3.51 -14.38
CA ILE A 227 20.93 2.30 -14.61
C ILE A 227 21.15 1.90 -16.07
N ALA A 228 21.55 0.65 -16.32
CA ALA A 228 21.61 0.08 -17.66
C ALA A 228 20.31 -0.68 -17.98
N SER A 229 19.95 -0.74 -19.26
CA SER A 229 18.87 -1.60 -19.71
C SER A 229 19.19 -3.08 -19.41
N ILE A 230 18.14 -3.88 -19.22
CA ILE A 230 18.27 -5.29 -18.81
C ILE A 230 18.89 -6.21 -19.89
N ALA A 231 18.92 -5.74 -21.14
CA ALA A 231 19.44 -6.47 -22.29
C ALA A 231 20.01 -5.50 -23.34
N ASP A 232 20.81 -6.00 -24.27
CA ASP A 232 21.33 -5.20 -25.38
C ASP A 232 20.16 -4.62 -26.18
N ASN A 233 20.12 -3.31 -26.33
CA ASN A 233 19.09 -2.64 -27.13
C ASN A 233 19.34 -2.82 -28.63
N SER A 234 20.58 -3.16 -29.02
CA SER A 234 20.91 -3.60 -30.37
C SER A 234 22.09 -4.57 -30.36
N THR A 235 22.03 -5.57 -31.24
CA THR A 235 23.14 -6.50 -31.51
C THR A 235 24.15 -5.96 -32.53
N GLY A 236 23.84 -4.85 -33.19
CA GLY A 236 24.63 -4.26 -34.26
C GLY A 236 23.89 -3.09 -34.90
N ILE A 237 24.37 -1.87 -34.68
CA ILE A 237 23.83 -0.64 -35.28
C ILE A 237 24.98 0.32 -35.57
N GLN A 238 24.82 1.16 -36.58
CA GLN A 238 25.79 2.21 -36.89
C GLN A 238 25.76 3.30 -35.83
N TRP A 239 26.89 3.98 -35.63
CA TRP A 239 26.97 5.12 -34.72
C TRP A 239 26.10 6.29 -35.22
N GLY A 240 26.02 6.46 -36.54
CA GLY A 240 25.28 7.51 -37.25
C GLY A 240 26.20 8.61 -37.80
N GLY A 241 25.73 9.42 -38.74
CA GLY A 241 26.45 10.64 -39.15
C GLY A 241 27.87 10.42 -39.68
N ASN A 242 28.11 9.36 -40.46
CA ASN A 242 29.41 9.14 -41.10
C ASN A 242 29.77 10.29 -42.04
N GLY A 243 30.97 10.85 -41.88
CA GLY A 243 31.43 12.06 -42.56
C GLY A 243 30.96 13.37 -41.90
N VAL A 244 30.26 13.30 -40.76
CA VAL A 244 29.76 14.46 -40.02
C VAL A 244 30.45 14.55 -38.66
N ILE A 245 30.97 15.73 -38.34
CA ILE A 245 31.52 16.05 -37.01
C ILE A 245 30.39 16.57 -36.14
N THR A 246 30.09 15.86 -35.05
CA THR A 246 29.03 16.18 -34.10
C THR A 246 29.51 17.03 -32.93
N ASN A 247 30.81 16.99 -32.61
CA ASN A 247 31.40 17.53 -31.38
C ASN A 247 30.88 16.88 -30.09
N ALA A 248 30.26 15.70 -30.17
CA ALA A 248 29.83 14.92 -29.01
C ALA A 248 31.02 14.22 -28.33
N GLN A 249 31.94 14.99 -27.76
CA GLN A 249 33.26 14.53 -27.31
C GLN A 249 33.37 14.30 -25.79
N SER A 250 32.31 14.50 -25.03
CA SER A 250 32.36 14.27 -23.58
C SER A 250 32.63 12.78 -23.29
N THR A 251 33.53 12.47 -22.36
CA THR A 251 33.74 11.09 -21.91
C THR A 251 32.84 10.70 -20.75
N THR A 252 32.21 11.67 -20.09
CA THR A 252 31.44 11.47 -18.84
C THR A 252 29.95 11.80 -18.96
N ASN A 253 29.53 12.51 -20.01
CA ASN A 253 28.14 12.95 -20.18
C ASN A 253 27.50 12.41 -21.47
N GLY A 254 27.08 11.14 -21.42
CA GLY A 254 26.42 10.47 -22.54
C GLY A 254 25.08 11.09 -22.91
N ALA A 255 24.35 11.66 -21.95
CA ALA A 255 23.07 12.33 -22.20
C ALA A 255 23.25 13.58 -23.08
N ALA A 256 24.22 14.44 -22.73
CA ALA A 256 24.55 15.61 -23.53
C ALA A 256 25.07 15.22 -24.92
N ASN A 257 25.96 14.23 -24.99
CA ASN A 257 26.45 13.71 -26.27
C ASN A 257 25.31 13.18 -27.15
N THR A 258 24.43 12.34 -26.59
CA THR A 258 23.27 11.78 -27.29
C THR A 258 22.39 12.88 -27.88
N THR A 259 22.12 13.92 -27.10
CA THR A 259 21.36 15.10 -27.54
C THR A 259 22.06 15.82 -28.70
N THR A 260 23.37 16.06 -28.59
CA THR A 260 24.19 16.70 -29.63
C THR A 260 24.23 15.89 -30.92
N ILE A 261 24.40 14.56 -30.82
CA ILE A 261 24.42 13.66 -31.98
C ILE A 261 23.07 13.74 -32.69
N ILE A 262 21.96 13.64 -31.97
CA ILE A 262 20.62 13.67 -32.56
C ILE A 262 20.34 15.00 -33.25
N ALA A 263 20.71 16.12 -32.60
CA ALA A 263 20.54 17.45 -33.18
C ALA A 263 21.37 17.64 -34.47
N THR A 264 22.56 17.05 -34.54
CA THR A 264 23.48 17.22 -35.68
C THR A 264 23.17 16.25 -36.83
N VAL A 265 22.94 14.98 -36.52
CA VAL A 265 22.71 13.91 -37.50
C VAL A 265 21.27 13.94 -38.03
N GLY A 266 20.32 14.42 -37.22
CA GLY A 266 18.91 14.51 -37.59
C GLY A 266 18.30 13.14 -37.90
N ASN A 267 17.53 13.07 -38.98
CA ASN A 267 16.84 11.83 -39.40
C ASN A 267 17.79 10.80 -40.06
N ASN A 268 19.06 11.13 -40.31
CA ASN A 268 20.03 10.20 -40.91
C ASN A 268 19.52 9.49 -42.19
N GLY A 269 18.80 10.20 -43.06
CA GLY A 269 18.17 9.60 -44.25
C GLY A 269 17.12 8.51 -43.95
N GLY A 270 16.56 8.49 -42.75
CA GLY A 270 15.61 7.48 -42.25
C GLY A 270 16.27 6.23 -41.67
N ILE A 271 17.62 6.18 -41.59
CA ILE A 271 18.35 5.02 -41.07
C ILE A 271 18.58 5.18 -39.56
N PRO A 272 18.06 4.27 -38.70
CA PRO A 272 18.28 4.32 -37.26
C PRO A 272 19.77 4.23 -36.90
N TYR A 273 20.17 4.92 -35.82
CA TYR A 273 21.55 4.94 -35.33
C TYR A 273 21.60 4.87 -33.80
N ALA A 274 22.78 4.57 -33.25
CA ALA A 274 22.98 4.22 -31.85
C ALA A 274 22.38 5.23 -30.84
N ALA A 275 22.65 6.53 -31.02
CA ALA A 275 22.16 7.58 -30.12
C ALA A 275 20.62 7.73 -30.19
N GLN A 276 20.05 7.73 -31.40
CA GLN A 276 18.59 7.80 -31.59
C GLN A 276 17.89 6.57 -31.00
N LEU A 277 18.48 5.38 -31.14
CA LEU A 277 17.93 4.15 -30.59
C LEU A 277 17.80 4.23 -29.07
N CYS A 278 18.80 4.76 -28.36
CA CYS A 278 18.69 4.94 -26.92
C CYS A 278 17.74 6.06 -26.52
N ASN A 279 17.74 7.19 -27.23
CA ASN A 279 16.81 8.28 -26.96
C ASN A 279 15.33 7.91 -27.15
N ASN A 280 15.05 6.97 -28.06
CA ASN A 280 13.70 6.47 -28.31
C ASN A 280 13.37 5.25 -27.44
N PHE A 281 14.32 4.71 -26.69
CA PHE A 281 14.08 3.55 -25.86
C PHE A 281 13.20 3.94 -24.67
N GLU A 282 12.18 3.14 -24.44
CA GLU A 282 11.28 3.30 -23.31
C GLU A 282 10.90 1.93 -22.74
N VAL A 283 10.76 1.90 -21.42
CA VAL A 283 10.35 0.71 -20.66
C VAL A 283 9.51 1.14 -19.47
N ASP A 284 8.45 0.38 -19.17
CA ASP A 284 7.60 0.68 -18.04
C ASP A 284 8.01 -0.05 -16.75
N SER A 285 7.36 0.29 -15.63
CA SER A 285 7.60 -0.32 -14.31
C SER A 285 7.30 -1.83 -14.24
N ARG A 286 6.71 -2.43 -15.28
CA ARG A 286 6.50 -3.88 -15.41
C ARG A 286 7.47 -4.54 -16.38
N GLY A 287 8.39 -3.78 -16.96
CA GLY A 287 9.37 -4.26 -17.93
C GLY A 287 8.85 -4.35 -19.36
N ASN A 288 7.68 -3.76 -19.68
CA ASN A 288 7.20 -3.75 -21.06
C ASN A 288 7.89 -2.66 -21.87
N THR A 289 8.18 -2.98 -23.13
CA THR A 289 8.70 -2.06 -24.13
C THR A 289 7.94 -2.27 -25.45
N PRO A 290 7.28 -1.25 -26.04
CA PRO A 290 7.10 0.12 -25.53
C PRO A 290 6.27 0.20 -24.23
N CYS A 291 6.23 1.38 -23.62
CA CYS A 291 5.53 1.61 -22.36
C CYS A 291 4.01 1.42 -22.51
N GLN A 292 3.36 0.77 -21.55
CA GLN A 292 1.91 0.59 -21.54
C GLN A 292 1.19 1.69 -20.74
N ALA A 293 -0.01 2.07 -21.20
CA ALA A 293 -0.83 3.07 -20.52
C ALA A 293 -1.16 2.65 -19.07
N GLY A 294 -0.98 3.57 -18.12
CA GLY A 294 -1.24 3.35 -16.70
C GLY A 294 -0.05 2.84 -15.89
N ASN A 295 1.06 2.46 -16.53
CA ASN A 295 2.32 2.16 -15.84
C ASN A 295 3.23 3.41 -15.79
N ILE A 296 4.15 3.44 -14.82
CA ILE A 296 5.20 4.46 -14.81
C ILE A 296 6.16 4.13 -15.96
N CYS A 297 6.39 5.10 -16.84
CA CYS A 297 7.28 4.94 -18.00
C CYS A 297 8.64 5.60 -17.75
N TYR A 298 9.69 4.94 -18.21
CA TYR A 298 11.07 5.42 -18.16
C TYR A 298 11.58 5.60 -19.60
N ASN A 299 11.70 6.85 -20.04
CA ASN A 299 11.96 7.25 -21.43
C ASN A 299 13.08 8.32 -21.57
N ASP A 300 13.95 8.40 -20.57
CA ASP A 300 15.08 9.31 -20.43
C ASP A 300 16.43 8.59 -20.68
N TRP A 301 16.39 7.58 -21.55
CA TRP A 301 17.55 6.74 -21.88
C TRP A 301 18.47 7.43 -22.89
N PHE A 302 19.77 7.15 -22.78
CA PHE A 302 20.81 7.71 -23.65
C PHE A 302 21.93 6.70 -23.91
N LEU A 303 22.70 6.95 -24.97
CA LEU A 303 23.89 6.15 -25.29
C LEU A 303 25.01 6.56 -24.31
N PRO A 304 25.64 5.62 -23.56
CA PRO A 304 26.65 5.97 -22.57
C PRO A 304 27.88 6.62 -23.22
N ALA A 305 28.46 7.63 -22.58
CA ALA A 305 29.77 8.15 -22.96
C ALA A 305 30.89 7.16 -22.60
N LYS A 306 32.11 7.43 -23.08
CA LYS A 306 33.26 6.50 -23.01
C LYS A 306 33.53 5.98 -21.58
N ASP A 307 33.60 6.85 -20.59
CA ASP A 307 33.91 6.46 -19.22
C ASP A 307 32.69 5.81 -18.54
N GLN A 308 31.48 6.16 -18.97
CA GLN A 308 30.24 5.53 -18.54
C GLN A 308 30.14 4.09 -19.07
N LEU A 309 30.50 3.87 -20.33
CA LEU A 309 30.57 2.54 -20.95
C LEU A 309 31.63 1.67 -20.25
N ASN A 310 32.76 2.25 -19.86
CA ASN A 310 33.77 1.55 -19.08
C ASN A 310 33.27 1.11 -17.70
N CYS A 311 32.43 1.93 -17.04
CA CYS A 311 31.78 1.51 -15.81
C CYS A 311 30.85 0.30 -16.05
N LEU A 312 30.08 0.29 -17.14
CA LEU A 312 29.28 -0.89 -17.54
C LEU A 312 30.16 -2.12 -17.74
N PHE A 313 31.32 -1.97 -18.40
CA PHE A 313 32.27 -3.08 -18.59
C PHE A 313 32.80 -3.65 -17.26
N ILE A 314 33.22 -2.77 -16.33
CA ILE A 314 33.72 -3.18 -15.01
C ILE A 314 32.66 -3.97 -14.25
N ASN A 315 31.40 -3.55 -14.33
CA ASN A 315 30.28 -4.13 -13.58
C ASN A 315 29.46 -5.15 -14.37
N LYS A 316 29.90 -5.54 -15.57
CA LYS A 316 29.10 -6.32 -16.54
C LYS A 316 28.55 -7.64 -15.98
N ASP A 317 29.29 -8.28 -15.07
CA ASP A 317 28.89 -9.57 -14.49
C ASP A 317 27.78 -9.40 -13.44
N LEU A 318 27.79 -8.28 -12.70
CA LEU A 318 26.71 -7.92 -11.76
C LEU A 318 25.47 -7.39 -12.48
N ILE A 319 25.65 -6.67 -13.58
CA ILE A 319 24.56 -6.13 -14.40
C ILE A 319 23.85 -7.24 -15.18
N GLY A 320 24.64 -8.17 -15.75
CA GLY A 320 24.16 -9.27 -16.57
C GLY A 320 23.69 -8.87 -17.98
N GLY A 321 23.36 -9.87 -18.79
CA GLY A 321 22.74 -9.70 -20.11
C GLY A 321 23.63 -9.10 -21.21
N PHE A 322 24.93 -8.87 -20.96
CA PHE A 322 25.88 -8.45 -22.00
C PHE A 322 26.28 -9.62 -22.89
N SER A 323 26.43 -9.34 -24.18
CA SER A 323 26.99 -10.28 -25.15
C SER A 323 28.47 -9.99 -25.39
N MET A 324 29.18 -10.99 -25.90
CA MET A 324 30.53 -10.80 -26.43
C MET A 324 30.51 -9.88 -27.68
N GLY A 325 31.45 -8.94 -27.75
CA GLY A 325 31.59 -7.98 -28.85
C GLY A 325 31.85 -6.55 -28.39
N ASP A 326 31.98 -5.64 -29.35
CA ASP A 326 32.18 -4.22 -29.09
C ASP A 326 30.84 -3.49 -28.93
N TYR A 327 30.86 -2.48 -28.06
CA TYR A 327 29.74 -1.61 -27.74
C TYR A 327 30.08 -0.18 -28.09
N TRP A 328 29.13 0.51 -28.71
CA TRP A 328 29.27 1.94 -29.00
C TRP A 328 29.23 2.78 -27.72
N SER A 329 30.13 3.75 -27.66
CA SER A 329 30.01 4.91 -26.79
C SER A 329 29.40 6.08 -27.58
N SER A 330 28.74 7.02 -26.90
CA SER A 330 28.30 8.28 -27.49
C SER A 330 29.46 9.26 -27.73
N THR A 331 30.68 8.94 -27.30
CA THR A 331 31.84 9.82 -27.44
C THR A 331 32.40 9.70 -28.86
N GLU A 332 32.30 10.78 -29.62
CA GLU A 332 32.96 10.93 -30.93
C GLU A 332 34.49 10.85 -30.77
N PHE A 333 35.17 10.23 -31.72
CA PHE A 333 36.63 10.10 -31.68
C PHE A 333 37.30 11.47 -31.91
N PHE A 334 38.39 11.79 -31.21
CA PHE A 334 39.13 13.06 -31.32
C PHE A 334 40.60 12.78 -30.92
N PRO A 335 41.65 13.45 -31.47
CA PRO A 335 41.64 14.67 -32.31
C PRO A 335 41.54 14.54 -33.84
N GLU A 336 41.84 13.39 -34.45
CA GLU A 336 41.84 13.25 -35.92
C GLU A 336 40.84 12.19 -36.38
N GLY A 337 40.12 12.43 -37.48
CA GLY A 337 39.16 11.47 -38.03
C GLY A 337 37.83 11.42 -37.28
N SER A 338 37.47 12.46 -36.52
CA SER A 338 36.18 12.61 -35.83
C SER A 338 34.99 12.50 -36.77
N GLU A 339 35.15 12.94 -38.01
CA GLU A 339 34.13 12.87 -39.05
C GLU A 339 33.76 11.41 -39.39
N PHE A 340 34.69 10.46 -39.24
CA PHE A 340 34.48 9.06 -39.62
C PHE A 340 34.48 8.09 -38.44
N ASN A 341 35.00 8.47 -37.27
CA ASN A 341 35.22 7.52 -36.18
C ASN A 341 34.50 7.92 -34.89
N ALA A 342 34.12 6.91 -34.10
CA ALA A 342 33.58 7.06 -32.75
C ALA A 342 34.23 6.04 -31.81
N TRP A 343 34.19 6.31 -30.50
CA TRP A 343 34.74 5.39 -29.51
C TRP A 343 33.83 4.17 -29.32
N SER A 344 34.43 3.00 -29.25
CA SER A 344 33.79 1.78 -28.76
C SER A 344 34.66 1.07 -27.73
N GLN A 345 34.05 0.11 -27.03
CA GLN A 345 34.75 -0.76 -26.08
C GLN A 345 34.34 -2.22 -26.28
N SER A 346 35.33 -3.10 -26.34
CA SER A 346 35.17 -4.56 -26.37
C SER A 346 34.76 -5.07 -25.00
N PHE A 347 33.61 -5.74 -24.93
CA PHE A 347 33.16 -6.44 -23.72
C PHE A 347 33.78 -7.84 -23.58
N ASN A 348 34.67 -8.23 -24.50
CA ASN A 348 35.45 -9.46 -24.42
C ASN A 348 36.66 -9.32 -23.49
N ASN A 349 37.36 -8.19 -23.59
CA ASN A 349 38.67 -7.98 -22.96
C ASN A 349 38.88 -6.53 -22.47
N GLY A 350 37.90 -5.64 -22.64
CA GLY A 350 37.95 -4.26 -22.19
C GLY A 350 38.70 -3.30 -23.11
N SER A 351 39.22 -3.75 -24.26
CA SER A 351 39.96 -2.87 -25.18
C SER A 351 39.07 -1.75 -25.72
N VAL A 352 39.61 -0.54 -25.78
CA VAL A 352 38.91 0.64 -26.30
C VAL A 352 39.58 1.11 -27.60
N GLY A 353 38.80 1.64 -28.54
CA GLY A 353 39.34 2.13 -29.82
C GLY A 353 38.37 3.06 -30.55
N GLY A 354 38.93 3.89 -31.44
CA GLY A 354 38.16 4.62 -32.44
C GLY A 354 37.86 3.70 -33.62
N ASN A 355 36.59 3.53 -33.93
CA ASN A 355 36.12 2.67 -35.02
C ASN A 355 35.21 3.44 -35.97
N SER A 356 35.11 2.96 -37.21
CA SER A 356 34.34 3.62 -38.25
C SER A 356 32.86 3.73 -37.87
N LYS A 357 32.27 4.91 -38.01
CA LYS A 357 30.84 5.17 -37.75
C LYS A 357 29.92 4.34 -38.63
N ASN A 358 30.44 3.79 -39.75
CA ASN A 358 29.73 2.85 -40.63
C ASN A 358 29.71 1.41 -40.12
N ASP A 359 30.59 1.05 -39.18
CA ASP A 359 30.58 -0.28 -38.59
C ASP A 359 29.34 -0.46 -37.70
N THR A 360 28.89 -1.70 -37.57
CA THR A 360 27.76 -2.03 -36.71
C THR A 360 28.24 -2.69 -35.43
N TRP A 361 28.04 -2.01 -34.30
CA TRP A 361 28.38 -2.52 -32.96
C TRP A 361 27.16 -2.55 -32.05
N ARG A 362 27.31 -3.20 -30.90
CA ARG A 362 26.21 -3.37 -29.94
C ARG A 362 25.93 -2.06 -29.21
N VAL A 363 24.73 -1.96 -28.66
CA VAL A 363 24.31 -0.80 -27.85
C VAL A 363 23.65 -1.28 -26.58
N ARG A 364 24.09 -0.69 -25.46
CA ARG A 364 23.43 -0.80 -24.17
C ARG A 364 23.05 0.59 -23.70
N CYS A 365 21.77 0.87 -23.65
CA CYS A 365 21.29 2.18 -23.22
C CYS A 365 21.38 2.31 -21.71
N VAL A 366 21.66 3.52 -21.24
CA VAL A 366 21.74 3.85 -19.83
C VAL A 366 20.85 5.06 -19.52
N ARG A 367 20.53 5.23 -18.25
CA ARG A 367 19.88 6.44 -17.74
C ARG A 367 20.47 6.83 -16.39
N ALA A 368 20.35 8.11 -16.04
CA ALA A 368 20.80 8.60 -14.75
C ALA A 368 19.76 8.30 -13.66
N PHE A 369 20.21 8.20 -12.41
CA PHE A 369 19.31 8.14 -11.26
C PHE A 369 19.92 8.82 -10.03
N THR A 370 19.06 9.16 -9.08
CA THR A 370 19.45 9.60 -7.74
C THR A 370 19.24 8.43 -6.77
N PRO A 371 20.31 7.92 -6.11
CA PRO A 371 20.26 6.75 -5.24
C PRO A 371 19.36 6.89 -4.01
#